data_AF-A0A2V9XFM4-F1
#
_entry.id   AF-A0A2V9XFM4-F1
#
_cell.length_a   1.000
_cell.length_b   1.000
_cell.length_c   1.000
_cell.angle_alpha   90.00
_cell.angle_beta   90.00
_cell.angle_gamma   90.00
#
_symmetry.space_group_name_H-M   'P 1'
#
loop_
_entity.id
_entity.type
_entity.pdbx_description
1 polymer ?
#
loop_
_entity_poly.entity_id
_entity_poly.type
_entity_poly.pdbx_seq_one_letter_code
_entity_poly.pdbx_strand_id
1 'polypeptide(L)'
;MARVLAAISILFLLFPGAPAQTTAGRILGSISDQTGAAVVGAQVTITDVQHGTSRSLVTTQTGDYVAPDLPAGSYKVRAEAKGFKTIERVNIELEVGKDARIDLVLSPGLVSETLVIEEDAPLVDATSATLGGTLSNKEINDLPLNGRNYENLLQLRPGVMRYPGGGFSTTSANGLRAEDNAYLVEGLFNSEPYSGQAIINGAGIAGDSATILPIDSIQEFNLQQNPPAEYGWKPGAVVNVGLKSGTNKLHGTAFAFGRDGAMDARNFFNTAPNPKLPRTLEQFGGSLGGPIIKDKAFFFGAYEGQLYDVGNSFGGVTSPSMVSLPTPSTPNCLVGTQTGDCANSIPDVIADLQAGGITVSPASLQVAGCAFSGAAVTCNGKGFPTNNSQSISITNGFNNDVRVQNFVGKVDYRFNDRHSISGMYFFGNNRGTVEDFPELQSFWRSRIHTRAQVAGGSWVWVPSARWVNEARFGYNRLYQPTLPGDLNTPASAYGLDTGVSGPFTGGLPRIGFGGYFFPGLGG
;
A
#
# COMPACT_ATOMS: atom_id res chain seq x y z
N MET A 1 -7.95 -24.32 -36.01
CA MET A 1 -6.65 -23.62 -35.86
C MET A 1 -6.39 -22.62 -37.00
N ALA A 2 -6.33 -23.02 -38.27
CA ALA A 2 -6.06 -22.11 -39.39
C ALA A 2 -7.07 -20.96 -39.56
N ARG A 3 -8.37 -21.20 -39.33
CA ARG A 3 -9.41 -20.14 -39.37
C ARG A 3 -9.33 -19.15 -38.20
N VAL A 4 -8.84 -19.59 -37.05
CA VAL A 4 -8.64 -18.73 -35.86
C VAL A 4 -7.38 -17.88 -36.06
N LEU A 5 -6.30 -18.47 -36.58
CA LEU A 5 -5.09 -17.74 -36.99
C LEU A 5 -5.38 -16.70 -38.07
N ALA A 6 -6.19 -17.04 -39.09
CA ALA A 6 -6.60 -16.10 -40.12
C ALA A 6 -7.48 -14.96 -39.57
N ALA A 7 -8.39 -15.26 -38.64
CA ALA A 7 -9.21 -14.25 -37.98
C ALA A 7 -8.36 -13.30 -37.10
N ILE A 8 -7.36 -13.83 -36.38
CA ILE A 8 -6.41 -13.02 -35.58
C ILE A 8 -5.57 -12.12 -36.51
N SER A 9 -5.04 -12.66 -37.61
CA SER A 9 -4.27 -11.87 -38.58
C SER A 9 -5.09 -10.77 -39.26
N ILE A 10 -6.38 -11.03 -39.57
CA ILE A 10 -7.29 -10.02 -40.12
C ILE A 10 -7.64 -8.95 -39.07
N LEU A 11 -7.79 -9.34 -37.80
CA LEU A 11 -8.01 -8.40 -36.70
C LEU A 11 -6.81 -7.46 -36.51
N PHE A 12 -5.58 -7.96 -36.64
CA PHE A 12 -4.35 -7.13 -36.58
C PHE A 12 -4.21 -6.16 -37.75
N LEU A 13 -4.78 -6.47 -38.92
CA LEU A 13 -4.73 -5.60 -40.11
C LEU A 13 -5.79 -4.49 -40.11
N LEU A 14 -6.83 -4.59 -39.27
CA LEU A 14 -7.97 -3.67 -39.24
C LEU A 14 -7.85 -2.50 -38.24
N PHE A 15 -6.80 -2.45 -37.40
CA PHE A 15 -6.57 -1.36 -36.45
C PHE A 15 -5.31 -0.54 -36.81
N PRO A 16 -5.38 0.42 -37.76
CA PRO A 16 -4.29 1.35 -37.97
C PRO A 16 -4.22 2.35 -36.80
N GLY A 17 -3.20 2.21 -35.94
CA GLY A 17 -2.66 3.31 -35.13
C GLY A 17 -3.48 3.77 -33.91
N ALA A 18 -3.92 2.85 -33.06
CA ALA A 18 -4.30 3.26 -31.70
C ALA A 18 -3.03 3.74 -30.95
N PRO A 19 -3.02 4.93 -30.30
CA PRO A 19 -2.08 5.23 -29.23
C PRO A 19 -1.85 4.02 -28.33
N ALA A 20 -0.60 3.56 -28.27
CA ALA A 20 -0.22 2.45 -27.40
C ALA A 20 -0.37 2.89 -25.94
N GLN A 21 -0.94 2.00 -25.12
CA GLN A 21 -0.87 2.10 -23.67
C GLN A 21 0.58 1.96 -23.25
N THR A 22 1.27 3.07 -23.00
CA THR A 22 2.62 3.05 -22.43
C THR A 22 2.58 3.80 -21.11
N THR A 23 3.19 3.22 -20.08
CA THR A 23 3.43 3.91 -18.81
C THR A 23 4.81 4.56 -18.77
N ALA A 24 5.59 4.45 -19.85
CA ALA A 24 6.84 5.18 -20.01
C ALA A 24 6.57 6.58 -20.56
N GLY A 25 7.49 7.51 -20.28
CA GLY A 25 7.41 8.85 -20.84
C GLY A 25 7.86 8.89 -22.31
N ARG A 26 7.68 10.03 -22.96
CA ARG A 26 8.26 10.28 -24.29
C ARG A 26 8.86 11.68 -24.36
N ILE A 27 9.94 11.82 -25.13
CA ILE A 27 10.48 13.14 -25.48
C ILE A 27 10.16 13.40 -26.95
N LEU A 28 9.52 14.51 -27.24
CA LEU A 28 9.15 14.93 -28.58
C LEU A 28 9.43 16.41 -28.80
N GLY A 29 9.47 16.87 -30.04
CA GLY A 29 9.60 18.29 -30.33
C GLY A 29 9.81 18.55 -31.80
N SER A 30 10.05 19.81 -32.14
CA SER A 30 10.43 20.25 -33.48
C SER A 30 11.78 20.94 -33.49
N ILE A 31 12.47 20.82 -34.62
CA ILE A 31 13.70 21.56 -34.89
C ILE A 31 13.44 22.56 -35.99
N SER A 32 13.68 23.83 -35.68
CA SER A 32 13.56 24.95 -36.62
C SER A 32 14.86 25.75 -36.70
N ASP A 33 14.98 26.60 -37.71
CA ASP A 33 16.04 27.62 -37.78
C ASP A 33 15.58 28.96 -37.19
N GLN A 34 16.48 29.95 -37.16
CA GLN A 34 16.16 31.31 -36.65
C GLN A 34 15.07 32.04 -37.44
N THR A 35 14.72 31.59 -38.65
CA THR A 35 13.62 32.15 -39.45
C THR A 35 12.28 31.47 -39.15
N GLY A 36 12.29 30.42 -38.33
CA GLY A 36 11.13 29.58 -38.01
C GLY A 36 10.89 28.47 -39.03
N ALA A 37 11.78 28.26 -40.00
CA ALA A 37 11.66 27.19 -40.98
C ALA A 37 12.06 25.84 -40.36
N ALA A 38 11.36 24.76 -40.72
CA ALA A 38 11.65 23.41 -40.22
C ALA A 38 12.99 22.89 -40.76
N VAL A 39 13.83 22.33 -39.87
CA VAL A 39 15.10 21.71 -40.27
C VAL A 39 14.89 20.22 -40.48
N VAL A 40 14.88 19.83 -41.75
CA VAL A 40 14.71 18.43 -42.18
C VAL A 40 16.03 17.68 -42.13
N GLY A 41 16.01 16.45 -41.61
CA GLY A 41 17.19 15.58 -41.59
C GLY A 41 18.20 15.92 -40.49
N ALA A 42 17.82 16.71 -39.49
CA ALA A 42 18.65 16.97 -38.33
C ALA A 42 18.77 15.68 -37.49
N GLN A 43 20.00 15.38 -37.07
CA GLN A 43 20.31 14.28 -36.16
C GLN A 43 19.98 14.71 -34.74
N VAL A 44 19.11 13.97 -34.07
CA VAL A 44 18.74 14.19 -32.66
C VAL A 44 19.27 13.03 -31.84
N THR A 45 19.96 13.32 -30.74
CA THR A 45 20.47 12.32 -29.80
C THR A 45 19.97 12.65 -28.40
N ILE A 46 19.15 11.75 -27.87
CA ILE A 46 18.57 11.84 -26.53
C ILE A 46 19.37 10.92 -25.63
N THR A 47 19.97 11.45 -24.56
CA THR A 47 20.84 10.69 -23.65
C THR A 47 20.26 10.68 -22.26
N ASP A 48 20.10 9.48 -21.71
CA ASP A 48 19.83 9.24 -20.30
C ASP A 48 21.11 9.52 -19.49
N VAL A 49 21.06 10.52 -18.62
CA VAL A 49 22.23 10.99 -17.87
C VAL A 49 22.69 9.97 -16.82
N GLN A 50 21.77 9.18 -16.26
CA GLN A 50 22.07 8.24 -15.17
C GLN A 50 22.57 6.89 -15.70
N HIS A 51 21.97 6.41 -16.79
CA HIS A 51 22.31 5.12 -17.40
C HIS A 51 23.33 5.24 -18.53
N GLY A 52 23.67 6.46 -18.98
CA GLY A 52 24.63 6.69 -20.07
C GLY A 52 24.15 6.24 -21.45
N THR A 53 22.91 5.77 -21.55
CA THR A 53 22.37 5.23 -22.80
C THR A 53 21.76 6.32 -23.67
N SER A 54 21.93 6.21 -24.99
CA SER A 54 21.44 7.22 -25.94
C SER A 54 20.48 6.63 -26.97
N ARG A 55 19.54 7.43 -27.47
CA ARG A 55 18.73 7.09 -28.64
C ARG A 55 18.91 8.17 -29.70
N SER A 56 19.30 7.74 -30.90
CA SER A 56 19.51 8.62 -32.05
C SER A 56 18.34 8.53 -33.03
N LEU A 57 17.82 9.69 -33.42
CA LEU A 57 16.66 9.88 -34.30
C LEU A 57 17.01 10.88 -35.40
N VAL A 58 16.20 10.95 -36.44
CA VAL A 58 16.31 11.99 -37.48
C VAL A 58 14.97 12.71 -37.60
N THR A 59 15.00 14.04 -37.76
CA THR A 59 13.76 14.83 -37.91
C THR A 59 12.99 14.46 -39.18
N THR A 60 11.68 14.57 -39.11
CA THR A 60 10.77 14.38 -40.24
C THR A 60 10.85 15.54 -41.24
N GLN A 61 10.06 15.47 -42.32
CA GLN A 61 9.93 16.57 -43.29
C GLN A 61 9.30 17.85 -42.71
N THR A 62 8.63 17.75 -41.55
CA THR A 62 8.07 18.89 -40.81
C THR A 62 9.02 19.38 -39.71
N GLY A 63 10.22 18.80 -39.60
CA GLY A 63 11.20 19.13 -38.56
C GLY A 63 10.94 18.45 -37.21
N ASP A 64 9.91 17.62 -37.11
CA ASP A 64 9.50 16.98 -35.85
C ASP A 64 10.33 15.73 -35.54
N TYR A 65 10.47 15.41 -34.26
CA TYR A 65 11.06 14.17 -33.76
C TYR A 65 10.30 13.64 -32.54
N VAL A 66 10.36 12.32 -32.35
CA VAL A 66 9.74 11.64 -31.19
C VAL A 66 10.64 10.47 -30.77
N ALA A 67 11.02 10.43 -29.50
CA ALA A 67 11.51 9.25 -28.80
C ALA A 67 10.44 8.75 -27.82
N PRO A 68 9.67 7.73 -28.22
CA PRO A 68 8.67 7.12 -27.34
C PRO A 68 9.33 6.15 -26.35
N ASP A 69 8.64 5.78 -25.26
CA ASP A 69 9.10 4.75 -24.34
C ASP A 69 10.50 5.01 -23.73
N LEU A 70 10.58 6.11 -22.98
CA LEU A 70 11.74 6.49 -22.20
C LEU A 70 11.40 6.32 -20.70
N PRO A 71 12.25 5.60 -19.92
CA PRO A 71 12.09 5.53 -18.48
C PRO A 71 12.08 6.91 -17.83
N ALA A 72 11.36 7.07 -16.71
CA ALA A 72 11.41 8.32 -15.96
C ALA A 72 12.83 8.60 -15.44
N GLY A 73 13.25 9.87 -15.50
CA GLY A 73 14.58 10.28 -15.09
C GLY A 73 15.07 11.53 -15.82
N SER A 74 16.38 11.79 -15.71
CA SER A 74 17.01 13.00 -16.25
C SER A 74 17.69 12.74 -17.59
N TYR A 75 17.36 13.58 -18.57
CA TYR A 75 17.80 13.48 -19.95
C TYR A 75 18.48 14.75 -20.44
N LYS A 76 19.19 14.60 -21.55
CA LYS A 76 19.65 15.70 -22.40
C LYS A 76 19.35 15.40 -23.86
N VAL A 77 18.98 16.43 -24.61
CA VAL A 77 18.71 16.34 -26.06
C VAL A 77 19.74 17.17 -26.81
N ARG A 78 20.48 16.52 -27.70
CA ARG A 78 21.43 17.16 -28.62
C ARG A 78 20.88 17.11 -30.04
N ALA A 79 20.96 18.23 -30.76
CA ALA A 79 20.54 18.33 -32.15
C ALA A 79 21.66 18.87 -33.03
N GLU A 80 21.85 18.25 -34.19
CA GLU A 80 22.89 18.57 -35.16
C GLU A 80 22.36 18.53 -36.59
N ALA A 81 22.69 19.55 -37.38
CA ALA A 81 22.41 19.56 -38.81
C ALA A 81 23.54 20.26 -39.57
N LYS A 82 23.81 19.80 -40.80
CA LYS A 82 24.89 20.36 -41.62
C LYS A 82 24.62 21.84 -41.91
N GLY A 83 25.60 22.71 -41.63
CA GLY A 83 25.50 24.16 -41.81
C GLY A 83 24.95 24.92 -40.61
N PHE A 84 24.66 24.22 -39.51
CA PHE A 84 24.21 24.79 -38.25
C PHE A 84 25.18 24.45 -37.11
N LYS A 85 25.14 25.28 -36.06
CA LYS A 85 25.79 24.98 -34.77
C LYS A 85 25.06 23.83 -34.07
N THR A 86 25.79 23.03 -33.31
CA THR A 86 25.19 22.01 -32.45
C THR A 86 24.52 22.68 -31.27
N ILE A 87 23.34 22.20 -30.89
CA ILE A 87 22.64 22.64 -29.70
C ILE A 87 22.41 21.46 -28.77
N GLU A 88 22.56 21.67 -27.48
CA GLU A 88 22.33 20.67 -26.44
C GLU A 88 21.49 21.28 -25.33
N ARG A 89 20.29 20.73 -25.12
CA ARG A 89 19.46 21.06 -23.97
C ARG A 89 19.67 20.01 -22.88
N VAL A 90 20.03 20.46 -21.69
CA VAL A 90 20.33 19.60 -20.53
C VAL A 90 19.22 19.70 -19.48
N ASN A 91 19.31 18.89 -18.42
CA ASN A 91 18.41 18.92 -17.27
C ASN A 91 16.92 18.71 -17.62
N ILE A 92 16.64 17.84 -18.59
CA ILE A 92 15.27 17.53 -18.99
C ILE A 92 14.75 16.42 -18.09
N GLU A 93 13.88 16.74 -17.15
CA GLU A 93 13.20 15.74 -16.31
C GLU A 93 12.03 15.13 -17.08
N LEU A 94 12.00 13.80 -17.17
CA LEU A 94 10.92 13.04 -17.77
C LEU A 94 10.21 12.23 -16.70
N GLU A 95 8.89 12.41 -16.60
CA GLU A 95 8.01 11.71 -15.67
C GLU A 95 7.32 10.49 -16.32
N VAL A 96 6.88 9.55 -15.50
CA VAL A 96 6.12 8.34 -15.84
C VAL A 96 4.83 8.72 -16.58
N GLY A 97 4.67 8.16 -17.78
CA GLY A 97 3.49 8.35 -18.61
C GLY A 97 3.25 9.77 -19.11
N LYS A 98 4.28 10.64 -19.12
CA LYS A 98 4.19 12.02 -19.61
C LYS A 98 5.00 12.29 -20.89
N ASP A 99 4.56 13.31 -21.61
CA ASP A 99 5.21 13.82 -22.81
C ASP A 99 6.03 15.08 -22.46
N ALA A 100 7.36 15.04 -22.68
CA ALA A 100 8.22 16.20 -22.58
C ALA A 100 8.44 16.81 -23.97
N ARG A 101 7.87 17.99 -24.22
CA ARG A 101 8.04 18.73 -25.48
C ARG A 101 9.28 19.62 -25.44
N ILE A 102 10.25 19.34 -26.31
CA ILE A 102 11.55 20.02 -26.38
C ILE A 102 11.78 20.54 -27.80
N ASP A 103 11.30 21.75 -28.05
CA ASP A 103 11.55 22.43 -29.33
C ASP A 103 12.94 23.09 -29.30
N LEU A 104 13.71 22.95 -30.40
CA LEU A 104 15.08 23.44 -30.50
C LEU A 104 15.24 24.33 -31.75
N VAL A 105 15.91 25.47 -31.58
CA VAL A 105 16.20 26.40 -32.69
C VAL A 105 17.68 26.35 -33.03
N LEU A 106 18.00 25.88 -34.23
CA LEU A 106 19.36 25.81 -34.73
C LEU A 106 19.79 27.16 -35.31
N SER A 107 20.98 27.61 -34.92
CA SER A 107 21.61 28.82 -35.46
C SER A 107 22.62 28.45 -36.55
N PRO A 108 22.72 29.22 -37.66
CA PRO A 108 23.72 28.97 -38.68
C PRO A 108 25.15 28.97 -38.12
N GLY A 109 26.00 28.04 -38.57
CA GLY A 109 27.39 27.94 -38.11
C GLY A 109 28.03 26.57 -38.34
N LEU A 110 29.21 26.38 -37.77
CA LEU A 110 29.91 25.09 -37.81
C LEU A 110 29.41 24.18 -36.69
N VAL A 111 29.22 22.89 -37.01
CA VAL A 111 28.82 21.83 -36.05
C VAL A 111 29.80 21.71 -34.87
N SER A 112 31.04 22.21 -35.01
CA SER A 112 32.03 22.21 -33.92
C SER A 112 31.72 23.20 -32.78
N GLU A 113 30.78 24.14 -32.98
CA GLU A 113 30.34 25.07 -31.94
C GLU A 113 29.08 24.54 -31.26
N THR A 114 29.13 24.33 -29.94
CA THR A 114 28.01 23.82 -29.13
C THR A 114 27.40 24.93 -28.29
N LEU A 115 26.08 25.11 -28.40
CA LEU A 115 25.28 25.95 -27.51
C LEU A 115 24.56 25.07 -26.48
N VAL A 116 24.77 25.32 -25.18
CA VAL A 116 24.09 24.60 -24.09
C VAL A 116 22.94 25.46 -23.55
N ILE A 117 21.73 24.90 -23.51
CA ILE A 117 20.55 25.54 -22.90
C ILE A 117 20.28 24.88 -21.54
N GLU A 118 20.29 25.69 -20.48
CA GLU A 118 20.04 25.25 -19.08
C GLU A 118 18.68 25.71 -18.52
N GLU A 119 17.80 26.31 -19.34
CA GLU A 119 16.51 26.83 -18.88
C GLU A 119 15.54 25.70 -18.48
N ASP A 120 14.92 25.84 -17.29
CA ASP A 120 13.91 24.91 -16.76
C ASP A 120 12.71 24.78 -17.70
N ALA A 121 12.11 23.59 -17.73
CA ALA A 121 10.89 23.34 -18.51
C ALA A 121 9.70 24.15 -17.95
N PRO A 122 8.73 24.58 -18.79
CA PRO A 122 7.55 25.29 -18.32
C PRO A 122 6.76 24.48 -17.27
N LEU A 123 6.35 25.12 -16.17
CA LEU A 123 5.55 24.50 -15.09
C LEU A 123 4.16 23.99 -15.54
N VAL A 124 3.65 24.48 -16.67
CA VAL A 124 2.33 24.12 -17.20
C VAL A 124 2.50 23.07 -18.30
N ASP A 125 1.92 21.90 -18.08
CA ASP A 125 1.81 20.85 -19.10
C ASP A 125 0.70 21.22 -20.10
N ALA A 126 1.10 21.78 -21.25
CA ALA A 126 0.19 22.12 -22.33
C ALA A 126 -0.23 20.90 -23.18
N THR A 127 0.26 19.70 -22.87
CA THR A 127 0.05 18.48 -23.66
C THR A 127 -1.06 17.58 -23.10
N SER A 128 -1.53 17.84 -21.88
CA SER A 128 -2.50 17.00 -21.18
C SER A 128 -3.69 17.77 -20.60
N ALA A 129 -4.87 17.16 -20.64
CA ALA A 129 -6.09 17.63 -19.97
C ALA A 129 -6.37 16.85 -18.66
N THR A 130 -5.43 16.04 -18.20
CA THR A 130 -5.59 15.19 -17.01
C THR A 130 -5.40 16.00 -15.72
N LEU A 131 -6.40 15.96 -14.86
CA LEU A 131 -6.37 16.43 -13.48
C LEU A 131 -5.62 15.43 -12.60
N GLY A 132 -4.66 15.92 -11.82
CA GLY A 132 -3.90 15.11 -10.89
C GLY A 132 -2.48 15.64 -10.71
N GLY A 133 -1.50 14.74 -10.76
CA GLY A 133 -0.10 15.11 -10.83
C GLY A 133 0.86 14.09 -10.23
N THR A 134 2.13 14.33 -10.50
CA THR A 134 3.26 13.48 -10.10
C THR A 134 3.80 13.95 -8.76
N LEU A 135 4.01 13.04 -7.82
CA LEU A 135 4.84 13.30 -6.65
C LEU A 135 6.22 12.71 -6.91
N SER A 136 7.22 13.59 -6.86
CA SER A 136 8.62 13.26 -7.11
C SER A 136 9.23 12.44 -5.97
N ASN A 137 10.31 11.70 -6.24
CA ASN A 137 11.04 10.98 -5.19
C ASN A 137 11.41 11.89 -4.01
N LYS A 138 11.80 13.14 -4.29
CA LYS A 138 12.21 14.11 -3.27
C LYS A 138 11.05 14.44 -2.33
N GLU A 139 9.89 14.78 -2.88
CA GLU A 139 8.70 15.10 -2.07
C GLU A 139 8.26 13.89 -1.23
N ILE A 140 8.28 12.69 -1.81
CA ILE A 140 7.91 11.46 -1.11
C ILE A 140 8.81 11.22 0.12
N ASN A 141 10.12 11.50 -0.01
CA ASN A 141 11.09 11.31 1.07
C ASN A 141 11.10 12.44 2.10
N ASP A 142 10.87 13.68 1.69
CA ASP A 142 10.94 14.86 2.57
C ASP A 142 9.66 15.06 3.40
N LEU A 143 8.53 14.51 2.94
CA LEU A 143 7.25 14.65 3.64
C LEU A 143 7.14 13.68 4.83
N PRO A 144 6.59 14.14 5.96
CA PRO A 144 6.40 13.29 7.14
C PRO A 144 5.36 12.21 6.85
N LEU A 145 5.82 10.96 6.75
CA LEU A 145 4.99 9.83 6.36
C LEU A 145 4.99 8.75 7.45
N ASN A 146 4.09 8.91 8.43
CA ASN A 146 3.93 7.91 9.49
C ASN A 146 3.49 6.56 8.90
N GLY A 147 4.20 5.48 9.26
CA GLY A 147 3.99 4.15 8.70
C GLY A 147 4.50 3.98 7.27
N ARG A 148 5.10 5.01 6.65
CA ARG A 148 5.76 4.96 5.33
C ARG A 148 4.91 4.36 4.19
N ASN A 149 3.58 4.50 4.28
CA ASN A 149 2.67 4.15 3.20
C ASN A 149 2.50 5.35 2.23
N TYR A 150 3.00 5.23 1.00
CA TYR A 150 2.93 6.29 -0.02
C TYR A 150 1.49 6.70 -0.37
N GLU A 151 0.50 5.83 -0.19
CA GLU A 151 -0.90 6.14 -0.48
C GLU A 151 -1.44 7.28 0.40
N ASN A 152 -0.86 7.49 1.59
CA ASN A 152 -1.20 8.61 2.46
C ASN A 152 -0.82 9.97 1.84
N LEU A 153 0.04 9.99 0.82
CA LEU A 153 0.42 11.20 0.09
C LEU A 153 -0.57 11.52 -1.05
N LEU A 154 -1.45 10.59 -1.44
CA LEU A 154 -2.44 10.82 -2.49
C LEU A 154 -3.40 11.97 -2.13
N GLN A 155 -3.71 12.13 -0.84
CA GLN A 155 -4.56 13.21 -0.32
C GLN A 155 -3.99 14.63 -0.51
N LEU A 156 -2.72 14.75 -0.91
CA LEU A 156 -2.12 16.04 -1.27
C LEU A 156 -2.68 16.58 -2.59
N ARG A 157 -3.41 15.74 -3.35
CA ARG A 157 -4.12 16.14 -4.56
C ARG A 157 -5.56 16.56 -4.23
N PRO A 158 -6.00 17.75 -4.67
CA PRO A 158 -7.39 18.19 -4.50
C PRO A 158 -8.36 17.15 -5.05
N GLY A 159 -9.45 16.87 -4.33
CA GLY A 159 -10.43 15.84 -4.71
C GLY A 159 -10.14 14.45 -4.14
N VAL A 160 -8.92 14.22 -3.62
CA VAL A 160 -8.58 13.00 -2.88
C VAL A 160 -8.80 13.20 -1.39
N MET A 161 -9.51 12.28 -0.79
CA MET A 161 -9.87 12.30 0.62
C MET A 161 -9.55 10.94 1.23
N ARG A 162 -9.07 10.92 2.47
CA ARG A 162 -8.98 9.69 3.26
C ARG A 162 -10.05 9.72 4.35
N TYR A 163 -10.87 8.67 4.44
CA TYR A 163 -11.91 8.60 5.47
C TYR A 163 -11.29 8.69 6.87
N PRO A 164 -11.95 9.39 7.82
CA PRO A 164 -11.51 9.45 9.21
C PRO A 164 -11.29 8.05 9.78
N GLY A 165 -10.19 7.86 10.51
CA GLY A 165 -9.78 6.56 11.02
C GLY A 165 -8.77 5.83 10.11
N GLY A 166 -8.76 6.13 8.81
CA GLY A 166 -7.84 5.49 7.85
C GLY A 166 -8.07 3.98 7.72
N GLY A 167 -7.11 3.30 7.08
CA GLY A 167 -7.11 1.85 6.87
C GLY A 167 -7.83 1.37 5.62
N PHE A 168 -8.46 0.21 5.71
CA PHE A 168 -9.11 -0.49 4.59
C PHE A 168 -10.17 0.38 3.90
N SER A 169 -10.15 0.44 2.56
CA SER A 169 -11.13 1.18 1.73
C SER A 169 -11.34 2.63 2.16
N THR A 170 -10.26 3.35 2.48
CA THR A 170 -10.38 4.74 2.97
C THR A 170 -10.01 5.83 1.99
N THR A 171 -9.23 5.54 0.95
CA THR A 171 -8.80 6.57 -0.02
C THR A 171 -9.85 6.74 -1.11
N SER A 172 -10.62 7.81 -1.08
CA SER A 172 -11.61 8.18 -2.08
C SER A 172 -11.05 9.26 -3.01
N ALA A 173 -11.41 9.20 -4.29
CA ALA A 173 -11.16 10.27 -5.26
C ALA A 173 -12.49 10.77 -5.83
N ASN A 174 -12.71 12.09 -5.81
CA ASN A 174 -13.90 12.76 -6.35
C ASN A 174 -15.25 12.19 -5.85
N GLY A 175 -15.28 11.70 -4.61
CA GLY A 175 -16.49 11.15 -3.99
C GLY A 175 -16.84 9.72 -4.42
N LEU A 176 -15.98 9.06 -5.19
CA LEU A 176 -16.13 7.64 -5.54
C LEU A 176 -15.65 6.72 -4.40
N ARG A 177 -15.99 5.43 -4.48
CA ARG A 177 -15.59 4.48 -3.45
C ARG A 177 -14.09 4.25 -3.48
N ALA A 178 -13.51 3.84 -2.37
CA ALA A 178 -12.07 3.65 -2.33
C ALA A 178 -11.58 2.50 -3.20
N GLU A 179 -12.42 1.46 -3.32
CA GLU A 179 -12.25 0.35 -4.25
C GLU A 179 -12.39 0.75 -5.73
N ASP A 180 -12.88 1.94 -6.05
CA ASP A 180 -12.96 2.44 -7.43
C ASP A 180 -11.63 3.02 -7.92
N ASN A 181 -10.62 3.16 -7.05
CA ASN A 181 -9.28 3.56 -7.47
C ASN A 181 -8.51 2.37 -8.03
N ALA A 182 -7.76 2.59 -9.12
CA ALA A 182 -6.89 1.62 -9.76
C ALA A 182 -5.44 1.90 -9.39
N TYR A 183 -4.71 0.88 -8.94
CA TYR A 183 -3.30 1.00 -8.61
C TYR A 183 -2.48 0.23 -9.63
N LEU A 184 -1.41 0.82 -10.12
CA LEU A 184 -0.45 0.19 -11.01
C LEU A 184 0.96 0.32 -10.44
N VAL A 185 1.76 -0.71 -10.62
CA VAL A 185 3.21 -0.69 -10.34
C VAL A 185 3.92 -1.14 -11.60
N GLU A 186 4.82 -0.32 -12.13
CA GLU A 186 5.47 -0.57 -13.44
C GLU A 186 4.46 -0.83 -14.57
N GLY A 187 3.30 -0.15 -14.50
CA GLY A 187 2.21 -0.30 -15.45
C GLY A 187 1.50 -1.66 -15.43
N LEU A 188 1.69 -2.46 -14.39
CA LEU A 188 0.94 -3.67 -14.11
C LEU A 188 -0.12 -3.42 -13.06
N PHE A 189 -1.32 -3.95 -13.27
CA PHE A 189 -2.44 -3.78 -12.36
C PHE A 189 -2.11 -4.41 -10.99
N ASN A 190 -2.03 -3.58 -9.95
CA ASN A 190 -1.81 -3.95 -8.57
C ASN A 190 -3.15 -3.89 -7.83
N SER A 191 -4.13 -4.72 -8.21
CA SER A 191 -5.34 -4.87 -7.41
C SER A 191 -5.84 -6.30 -7.38
N GLU A 192 -6.39 -6.72 -6.25
CA GLU A 192 -7.00 -8.04 -6.11
C GLU A 192 -8.49 -8.01 -6.51
N PRO A 193 -9.03 -9.11 -7.05
CA PRO A 193 -10.35 -9.12 -7.69
C PRO A 193 -11.55 -9.21 -6.72
N TYR A 194 -11.34 -9.56 -5.45
CA TYR A 194 -12.42 -9.76 -4.48
C TYR A 194 -12.90 -8.45 -3.85
N SER A 195 -12.00 -7.63 -3.32
CA SER A 195 -12.33 -6.30 -2.76
C SER A 195 -11.97 -5.14 -3.67
N GLY A 196 -11.25 -5.38 -4.77
CA GLY A 196 -10.81 -4.34 -5.67
C GLY A 196 -9.69 -3.48 -5.07
N GLN A 197 -8.94 -3.95 -4.09
CA GLN A 197 -7.93 -3.14 -3.43
C GLN A 197 -6.51 -3.45 -3.87
N ALA A 198 -5.59 -2.55 -3.54
CA ALA A 198 -4.17 -2.72 -3.80
C ALA A 198 -3.63 -4.02 -3.15
N ILE A 199 -2.73 -4.74 -3.83
CA ILE A 199 -2.09 -5.94 -3.26
C ILE A 199 -0.86 -5.54 -2.47
N ILE A 200 0.03 -4.79 -3.12
CA ILE A 200 1.07 -3.99 -2.45
C ILE A 200 0.37 -2.80 -1.78
N ASN A 201 0.74 -2.48 -0.54
CA ASN A 201 0.06 -1.45 0.27
C ASN A 201 -1.39 -1.78 0.65
N GLY A 202 -1.87 -2.98 0.29
CA GLY A 202 -3.18 -3.50 0.66
C GLY A 202 -3.43 -3.47 2.16
N ALA A 203 -4.69 -3.31 2.54
CA ALA A 203 -5.05 -3.07 3.92
C ALA A 203 -4.97 -4.33 4.79
N GLY A 204 -4.45 -4.14 6.01
CA GLY A 204 -4.47 -5.10 7.09
C GLY A 204 -5.68 -4.92 8.00
N ILE A 205 -5.88 -5.88 8.89
CA ILE A 205 -7.06 -5.93 9.77
C ILE A 205 -6.98 -4.90 10.90
N ALA A 206 -5.78 -4.55 11.35
CA ALA A 206 -5.57 -3.51 12.37
C ALA A 206 -5.56 -2.07 11.80
N GLY A 207 -6.11 -1.85 10.59
CA GLY A 207 -6.20 -0.52 9.97
C GLY A 207 -4.91 0.02 9.35
N ASP A 208 -3.76 -0.62 9.56
CA ASP A 208 -2.53 -0.33 8.82
C ASP A 208 -2.41 -1.19 7.56
N SER A 209 -1.59 -0.77 6.59
CA SER A 209 -1.31 -1.60 5.41
C SER A 209 -0.60 -2.90 5.81
N ALA A 210 -1.10 -4.02 5.31
CA ALA A 210 -0.55 -5.33 5.57
C ALA A 210 0.80 -5.56 4.88
N THR A 211 1.11 -4.84 3.80
CA THR A 211 2.44 -4.83 3.18
C THR A 211 2.74 -3.41 2.74
N ILE A 212 4.02 -3.07 2.54
CA ILE A 212 4.43 -1.70 2.18
C ILE A 212 5.48 -1.79 1.07
N LEU A 213 5.26 -1.09 -0.03
CA LEU A 213 6.28 -0.80 -1.02
C LEU A 213 7.32 0.11 -0.37
N PRO A 214 8.60 -0.31 -0.25
CA PRO A 214 9.62 0.52 0.35
C PRO A 214 9.65 1.90 -0.32
N ILE A 215 9.52 2.99 0.45
CA ILE A 215 9.44 4.35 -0.12
C ILE A 215 10.68 4.67 -0.96
N ASP A 216 11.85 4.26 -0.48
CA ASP A 216 13.13 4.44 -1.17
C ASP A 216 13.20 3.75 -2.54
N SER A 217 12.31 2.79 -2.82
CA SER A 217 12.19 2.11 -4.11
C SER A 217 11.33 2.85 -5.15
N ILE A 218 10.55 3.85 -4.72
CA ILE A 218 9.65 4.59 -5.60
C ILE A 218 10.44 5.72 -6.25
N GLN A 219 10.53 5.71 -7.58
CA GLN A 219 11.06 6.85 -8.34
C GLN A 219 10.08 8.01 -8.29
N GLU A 220 8.81 7.71 -8.51
CA GLU A 220 7.70 8.66 -8.43
C GLU A 220 6.39 7.89 -8.46
N PHE A 221 5.30 8.59 -8.15
CA PHE A 221 3.98 8.11 -8.53
C PHE A 221 3.13 9.25 -9.08
N ASN A 222 2.29 8.91 -10.04
CA ASN A 222 1.39 9.81 -10.72
C ASN A 222 -0.06 9.44 -10.38
N LEU A 223 -0.84 10.40 -9.91
CA LEU A 223 -2.28 10.26 -9.73
C LEU A 223 -3.00 10.91 -10.91
N GLN A 224 -3.95 10.21 -11.51
CA GLN A 224 -4.85 10.72 -12.54
C GLN A 224 -6.30 10.57 -12.07
N GLN A 225 -6.99 11.69 -11.90
CA GLN A 225 -8.35 11.71 -11.34
C GLN A 225 -9.46 11.66 -12.40
N ASN A 226 -9.11 11.99 -13.64
CA ASN A 226 -9.94 11.83 -14.84
C ASN A 226 -9.13 11.03 -15.88
N PRO A 227 -8.78 9.77 -15.56
CA PRO A 227 -7.89 8.99 -16.40
C PRO A 227 -8.47 8.85 -17.81
N PRO A 228 -7.64 8.96 -18.85
CA PRO A 228 -8.08 8.76 -20.22
C PRO A 228 -8.51 7.30 -20.46
N ALA A 229 -9.25 7.06 -21.53
CA ALA A 229 -9.99 5.81 -21.77
C ALA A 229 -9.11 4.54 -21.76
N GLU A 230 -7.81 4.69 -21.99
CA GLU A 230 -6.86 3.60 -21.96
C GLU A 230 -6.69 2.91 -20.60
N TYR A 231 -7.01 3.57 -19.49
CA TYR A 231 -6.92 2.94 -18.16
C TYR A 231 -8.18 2.23 -17.70
N GLY A 232 -9.25 2.15 -18.52
CA GLY A 232 -10.68 1.92 -18.20
C GLY A 232 -11.13 0.73 -17.32
N TRP A 233 -10.33 0.26 -16.38
CA TRP A 233 -10.65 -0.78 -15.39
C TRP A 233 -11.58 -0.29 -14.29
N LYS A 234 -11.47 0.98 -13.88
CA LYS A 234 -12.26 1.52 -12.77
C LYS A 234 -12.61 3.00 -12.96
N PRO A 235 -13.74 3.47 -12.40
CA PRO A 235 -14.20 4.84 -12.59
C PRO A 235 -13.50 5.88 -11.70
N GLY A 236 -12.75 5.44 -10.69
CA GLY A 236 -12.00 6.31 -9.78
C GLY A 236 -10.68 6.81 -10.36
N ALA A 237 -9.76 7.18 -9.47
CA ALA A 237 -8.45 7.64 -9.88
C ALA A 237 -7.52 6.47 -10.22
N VAL A 238 -6.59 6.72 -11.13
CA VAL A 238 -5.50 5.82 -11.49
C VAL A 238 -4.23 6.30 -10.80
N VAL A 239 -3.60 5.41 -10.03
CA VAL A 239 -2.33 5.64 -9.35
C VAL A 239 -1.26 4.80 -10.04
N ASN A 240 -0.40 5.45 -10.80
CA ASN A 240 0.74 4.82 -11.48
C ASN A 240 2.01 5.00 -10.65
N VAL A 241 2.62 3.91 -10.21
CA VAL A 241 3.86 3.92 -9.45
C VAL A 241 5.02 3.46 -10.35
N GLY A 242 6.07 4.27 -10.43
CA GLY A 242 7.34 3.94 -11.05
C GLY A 242 8.38 3.56 -9.98
N LEU A 243 9.04 2.43 -10.18
CA LEU A 243 10.14 1.95 -9.35
C LEU A 243 11.48 2.44 -9.87
N LYS A 244 12.38 2.77 -8.95
CA LYS A 244 13.77 3.10 -9.26
C LYS A 244 14.47 1.96 -9.98
N SER A 245 15.36 2.34 -10.89
CA SER A 245 16.27 1.46 -11.62
C SER A 245 17.71 1.65 -11.11
N GLY A 246 18.57 0.67 -11.37
CA GLY A 246 19.99 0.80 -11.07
C GLY A 246 20.68 1.75 -12.05
N THR A 247 21.72 2.46 -11.64
CA THR A 247 22.45 3.40 -12.54
C THR A 247 23.85 2.87 -12.86
N ASN A 248 24.64 3.61 -13.64
CA ASN A 248 26.06 3.29 -13.83
C ASN A 248 26.95 3.49 -12.59
N LYS A 249 26.39 4.08 -11.54
CA LYS A 249 27.07 4.26 -10.25
C LYS A 249 26.38 3.39 -9.21
N LEU A 250 27.19 2.74 -8.38
CA LEU A 250 26.67 2.06 -7.20
C LEU A 250 26.22 3.13 -6.19
N HIS A 251 24.96 3.06 -5.78
CA HIS A 251 24.40 3.95 -4.76
C HIS A 251 23.34 3.22 -3.96
N GLY A 252 23.12 3.65 -2.73
CA GLY A 252 22.16 3.03 -1.83
C GLY A 252 21.82 3.92 -0.64
N THR A 253 20.77 3.55 0.05
CA THR A 253 20.28 4.22 1.26
C THR A 253 20.18 3.23 2.41
N ALA A 254 20.29 3.74 3.63
CA ALA A 254 19.95 3.00 4.85
C ALA A 254 19.23 3.96 5.78
N PHE A 255 18.20 3.48 6.45
CA PHE A 255 17.40 4.30 7.36
C PHE A 255 16.90 3.49 8.55
N ALA A 256 16.62 4.20 9.63
CA ALA A 256 15.91 3.69 10.80
C ALA A 256 15.08 4.84 11.40
N PHE A 257 13.81 4.56 11.68
CA PHE A 257 12.86 5.44 12.32
C PHE A 257 12.28 4.73 13.54
N GLY A 258 12.10 5.49 14.62
CA GLY A 258 11.51 5.00 15.85
C GLY A 258 10.47 5.99 16.35
N ARG A 259 9.34 5.47 16.82
CA ARG A 259 8.32 6.22 17.54
C ARG A 259 7.96 5.47 18.81
N ASP A 260 7.99 6.20 19.92
CA ASP A 260 7.74 5.64 21.24
C ASP A 260 6.65 6.42 21.97
N GLY A 261 5.77 5.68 22.64
CA GLY A 261 4.67 6.21 23.43
C GLY A 261 5.13 7.17 24.52
N ALA A 262 6.37 7.10 25.03
CA ALA A 262 6.91 8.05 25.98
C ALA A 262 7.04 9.47 25.40
N MET A 263 7.30 9.60 24.10
CA MET A 263 7.45 10.88 23.41
C MET A 263 6.13 11.41 22.83
N ASP A 264 5.14 10.53 22.63
CA ASP A 264 3.85 10.90 22.06
C ASP A 264 2.96 11.68 23.04
N ALA A 265 2.04 12.51 22.53
CA ALA A 265 0.94 13.01 23.35
C ALA A 265 -0.04 11.88 23.73
N ARG A 266 -0.80 12.08 24.80
CA ARG A 266 -1.91 11.18 25.17
C ARG A 266 -3.02 11.27 24.11
N ASN A 267 -3.60 10.14 23.74
CA ASN A 267 -4.78 10.13 22.86
C ASN A 267 -5.90 10.96 23.52
N PHE A 268 -6.51 11.86 22.75
CA PHE A 268 -7.55 12.78 23.22
C PHE A 268 -8.72 12.06 23.92
N PHE A 269 -9.10 10.87 23.43
CA PHE A 269 -10.20 10.08 23.97
C PHE A 269 -9.77 9.12 25.11
N ASN A 270 -8.47 8.96 25.36
CA ASN A 270 -7.96 8.19 26.49
C ASN A 270 -7.48 9.14 27.60
N THR A 271 -8.41 9.72 28.34
CA THR A 271 -8.13 10.69 29.41
C THR A 271 -7.62 10.03 30.69
N ALA A 272 -6.90 10.80 31.51
CA ALA A 272 -6.53 10.35 32.86
C ALA A 272 -7.81 10.12 33.71
N PRO A 273 -7.81 9.16 34.65
CA PRO A 273 -6.67 8.39 35.16
C PRO A 273 -6.31 7.13 34.38
N ASN A 274 -6.97 6.83 33.24
CA ASN A 274 -6.70 5.61 32.49
C ASN A 274 -5.22 5.51 32.05
N PRO A 275 -4.63 4.31 32.08
CA PRO A 275 -3.27 4.10 31.59
C PRO A 275 -3.13 4.59 30.14
N LYS A 276 -1.98 5.21 29.85
CA LYS A 276 -1.65 5.57 28.47
C LYS A 276 -1.44 4.28 27.69
N LEU A 277 -2.04 4.20 26.50
CA LEU A 277 -1.90 3.02 25.66
C LEU A 277 -0.44 2.90 25.18
N PRO A 278 0.15 1.70 25.27
CA PRO A 278 1.48 1.45 24.74
C PRO A 278 1.48 1.68 23.23
N ARG A 279 2.59 2.22 22.74
CA ARG A 279 2.81 2.46 21.32
C ARG A 279 4.30 2.42 21.05
N THR A 280 4.74 1.46 20.28
CA THR A 280 6.08 1.44 19.70
C THR A 280 5.94 1.16 18.22
N LEU A 281 6.76 1.86 17.43
CA LEU A 281 6.86 1.65 16.00
C LEU A 281 8.33 1.80 15.60
N GLU A 282 8.89 0.74 15.05
CA GLU A 282 10.24 0.70 14.53
C GLU A 282 10.15 0.41 13.02
N GLN A 283 10.73 1.28 12.21
CA GLN A 283 10.81 1.10 10.76
C GLN A 283 12.25 1.22 10.33
N PHE A 284 12.75 0.25 9.58
CA PHE A 284 14.14 0.22 9.16
C PHE A 284 14.26 -0.42 7.79
N GLY A 285 15.31 -0.07 7.09
CA GLY A 285 15.48 -0.58 5.75
C GLY A 285 16.62 0.08 5.00
N GLY A 286 16.64 -0.19 3.72
CA GLY A 286 17.64 0.36 2.82
C GLY A 286 17.41 -0.07 1.39
N SER A 287 18.16 0.56 0.51
CA SER A 287 18.17 0.27 -0.91
C SER A 287 19.59 0.17 -1.45
N LEU A 288 19.76 -0.55 -2.55
CA LEU A 288 21.01 -0.63 -3.28
C LEU A 288 20.69 -0.78 -4.77
N GLY A 289 21.35 0.04 -5.60
CA GLY A 289 21.25 -0.07 -7.04
C GLY A 289 22.56 0.28 -7.73
N GLY A 290 22.75 -0.26 -8.92
CA GLY A 290 23.97 -0.06 -9.70
C GLY A 290 24.01 -0.89 -10.98
N PRO A 291 25.15 -0.90 -11.67
CA PRO A 291 25.30 -1.63 -12.91
C PRO A 291 25.64 -3.10 -12.63
N ILE A 292 24.96 -4.01 -13.33
CA ILE A 292 25.43 -5.38 -13.56
C ILE A 292 26.46 -5.36 -14.71
N ILE A 293 26.11 -4.66 -15.79
CA ILE A 293 26.95 -4.40 -16.96
C ILE A 293 26.77 -2.91 -17.27
N LYS A 294 27.86 -2.13 -17.20
CA LYS A 294 27.80 -0.68 -17.49
C LYS A 294 27.12 -0.41 -18.82
N ASP A 295 26.29 0.63 -18.84
CA ASP A 295 25.51 1.12 -19.99
C ASP A 295 24.52 0.09 -20.59
N LYS A 296 24.31 -1.06 -19.93
CA LYS A 296 23.55 -2.17 -20.53
C LYS A 296 22.61 -2.90 -19.59
N ALA A 297 23.05 -3.18 -18.36
CA ALA A 297 22.32 -4.01 -17.41
C ALA A 297 22.42 -3.43 -16.02
N PHE A 298 21.29 -3.27 -15.35
CA PHE A 298 21.20 -2.58 -14.07
C PHE A 298 20.35 -3.37 -13.10
N PHE A 299 20.69 -3.29 -11.81
CA PHE A 299 19.89 -3.87 -10.74
C PHE A 299 19.52 -2.79 -9.73
N PHE A 300 18.35 -2.95 -9.13
CA PHE A 300 17.91 -2.18 -7.98
C PHE A 300 17.21 -3.12 -7.00
N GLY A 301 17.41 -2.92 -5.70
CA GLY A 301 16.71 -3.64 -4.65
C GLY A 301 16.49 -2.77 -3.44
N ALA A 302 15.36 -2.98 -2.76
CA ALA A 302 15.06 -2.32 -1.51
C ALA A 302 14.38 -3.28 -0.53
N TYR A 303 14.64 -3.05 0.75
CA TYR A 303 14.04 -3.76 1.86
C TYR A 303 13.48 -2.76 2.87
N GLU A 304 12.30 -3.04 3.39
CA GLU A 304 11.71 -2.28 4.49
C GLU A 304 11.02 -3.23 5.48
N GLY A 305 11.44 -3.12 6.74
CA GLY A 305 10.86 -3.79 7.89
C GLY A 305 10.08 -2.79 8.75
N GLN A 306 8.95 -3.23 9.28
CA GLN A 306 8.16 -2.49 10.26
C GLN A 306 7.79 -3.44 11.40
N LEU A 307 8.03 -3.00 12.63
CA LEU A 307 7.63 -3.67 13.86
C LEU A 307 6.77 -2.67 14.64
N TYR A 308 5.58 -3.08 15.07
CA TYR A 308 4.79 -2.22 15.95
C TYR A 308 4.07 -3.01 17.04
N ASP A 309 4.02 -2.40 18.22
CA ASP A 309 3.18 -2.79 19.34
C ASP A 309 2.28 -1.60 19.69
N VAL A 310 0.98 -1.74 19.42
CA VAL A 310 0.01 -0.65 19.60
C VAL A 310 -1.15 -1.13 20.45
N GLY A 311 -1.34 -0.51 21.62
CA GLY A 311 -2.50 -0.76 22.47
C GLY A 311 -3.78 -0.22 21.86
N ASN A 312 -4.85 -1.01 21.92
CA ASN A 312 -6.18 -0.58 21.50
C ASN A 312 -6.93 0.17 22.59
N SER A 313 -7.83 1.05 22.16
CA SER A 313 -8.65 1.88 23.03
C SER A 313 -10.11 1.43 23.04
N PHE A 314 -10.40 0.14 22.90
CA PHE A 314 -11.78 -0.38 22.77
C PHE A 314 -12.73 -0.03 23.93
N GLY A 315 -12.25 0.74 24.92
CA GLY A 315 -12.99 1.08 26.11
C GLY A 315 -13.01 -0.14 27.01
N GLY A 316 -12.75 0.06 28.29
CA GLY A 316 -12.86 -1.04 29.23
C GLY A 316 -14.21 -1.77 29.10
N VAL A 317 -14.23 -3.07 29.31
CA VAL A 317 -15.49 -3.83 29.38
C VAL A 317 -16.16 -3.52 30.70
N THR A 318 -17.49 -3.41 30.70
CA THR A 318 -18.24 -3.09 31.92
C THR A 318 -18.72 -4.35 32.63
N SER A 319 -18.35 -4.51 33.89
CA SER A 319 -18.97 -5.48 34.79
C SER A 319 -20.37 -5.00 35.18
N PRO A 320 -21.40 -5.86 35.17
CA PRO A 320 -22.69 -5.54 35.79
C PRO A 320 -22.54 -5.28 37.30
N SER A 321 -23.32 -4.35 37.86
CA SER A 321 -23.40 -4.10 39.32
C SER A 321 -24.86 -4.13 39.75
N MET A 322 -25.39 -5.30 40.10
CA MET A 322 -26.84 -5.47 40.18
C MET A 322 -27.39 -5.42 41.62
N VAL A 323 -26.61 -5.79 42.65
CA VAL A 323 -27.07 -5.75 44.07
C VAL A 323 -25.90 -5.59 45.05
N SER A 324 -26.09 -4.79 46.10
CA SER A 324 -25.17 -4.71 47.26
C SER A 324 -25.34 -5.94 48.13
N LEU A 325 -24.27 -6.72 48.34
CA LEU A 325 -24.33 -7.81 49.31
C LEU A 325 -24.26 -7.26 50.75
N PRO A 326 -25.00 -7.84 51.71
CA PRO A 326 -24.92 -7.45 53.13
C PRO A 326 -23.55 -7.77 53.76
N THR A 327 -22.87 -8.81 53.27
CA THR A 327 -21.54 -9.25 53.70
C THR A 327 -20.70 -9.61 52.47
N PRO A 328 -20.28 -8.62 51.66
CA PRO A 328 -19.55 -8.91 50.44
C PRO A 328 -18.15 -9.41 50.79
N SER A 329 -17.62 -10.33 49.99
CA SER A 329 -16.24 -10.81 50.15
C SER A 329 -15.20 -9.75 49.74
N THR A 330 -15.64 -8.71 49.02
CA THR A 330 -14.85 -7.52 48.63
C THR A 330 -15.67 -6.24 48.78
N PRO A 331 -15.08 -5.03 48.82
CA PRO A 331 -15.87 -3.80 48.93
C PRO A 331 -16.77 -3.57 47.71
N ASN A 332 -18.04 -3.23 47.95
CA ASN A 332 -18.96 -2.83 46.88
C ASN A 332 -18.48 -1.56 46.17
N CYS A 333 -18.79 -1.43 44.88
CA CYS A 333 -18.57 -0.20 44.12
C CYS A 333 -19.87 0.58 43.92
N LEU A 334 -19.74 1.91 43.73
CA LEU A 334 -20.86 2.81 43.50
C LEU A 334 -21.01 3.07 42.00
N VAL A 335 -22.22 2.84 41.46
CA VAL A 335 -22.59 3.13 40.08
C VAL A 335 -23.82 4.03 40.07
N GLY A 336 -23.60 5.33 39.84
CA GLY A 336 -24.64 6.32 40.02
C GLY A 336 -25.12 6.35 41.47
N THR A 337 -26.39 6.01 41.72
CA THR A 337 -26.98 5.90 43.07
C THR A 337 -27.05 4.47 43.59
N GLN A 338 -26.58 3.48 42.82
CA GLN A 338 -26.66 2.06 43.18
C GLN A 338 -25.31 1.54 43.70
N THR A 339 -25.36 0.69 44.71
CA THR A 339 -24.18 0.02 45.29
C THR A 339 -24.25 -1.46 44.92
N GLY A 340 -23.14 -2.08 44.50
CA GLY A 340 -23.09 -3.52 44.19
C GLY A 340 -21.70 -4.13 44.28
N ASP A 341 -21.61 -5.46 44.37
CA ASP A 341 -20.32 -6.17 44.30
C ASP A 341 -19.85 -6.22 42.83
N CYS A 342 -19.02 -5.26 42.47
CA CYS A 342 -18.52 -5.13 41.10
C CYS A 342 -17.36 -6.11 40.81
N ALA A 343 -16.66 -6.55 41.85
CA ALA A 343 -15.50 -7.43 41.74
C ALA A 343 -15.91 -8.89 41.50
N ASN A 344 -17.03 -9.31 42.12
CA ASN A 344 -17.53 -10.69 42.08
C ASN A 344 -18.91 -10.84 41.44
N SER A 345 -19.37 -9.86 40.66
CA SER A 345 -20.72 -9.86 40.05
C SER A 345 -21.09 -11.18 39.34
N ILE A 346 -20.13 -11.81 38.63
CA ILE A 346 -20.34 -13.09 37.95
C ILE A 346 -20.44 -14.27 38.95
N PRO A 347 -19.45 -14.50 39.84
CA PRO A 347 -19.59 -15.48 40.92
C PRO A 347 -20.88 -15.35 41.73
N ASP A 348 -21.29 -14.13 42.08
CA ASP A 348 -22.45 -13.84 42.92
C ASP A 348 -23.75 -14.24 42.21
N VAL A 349 -23.93 -13.83 40.95
CA VAL A 349 -25.12 -14.22 40.16
C VAL A 349 -25.20 -15.74 39.99
N ILE A 350 -24.07 -16.42 39.78
CA ILE A 350 -24.06 -17.88 39.66
C ILE A 350 -24.45 -18.54 41.00
N ALA A 351 -23.97 -18.01 42.13
CA ALA A 351 -24.31 -18.49 43.46
C ALA A 351 -25.80 -18.27 43.78
N ASP A 352 -26.36 -17.11 43.41
CA ASP A 352 -27.77 -16.79 43.59
C ASP A 352 -28.68 -17.71 42.75
N LEU A 353 -28.31 -17.98 41.50
CA LEU A 353 -29.03 -18.95 40.66
C LEU A 353 -29.04 -20.34 41.31
N GLN A 354 -27.89 -20.79 41.83
CA GLN A 354 -27.78 -22.07 42.53
C GLN A 354 -28.63 -22.09 43.81
N ALA A 355 -28.59 -21.04 44.62
CA ALA A 355 -29.39 -20.91 45.84
C ALA A 355 -30.90 -20.87 45.55
N GLY A 356 -31.29 -20.27 44.41
CA GLY A 356 -32.65 -20.27 43.90
C GLY A 356 -33.11 -21.58 43.26
N GLY A 357 -32.26 -22.61 43.22
CA GLY A 357 -32.56 -23.91 42.62
C GLY A 357 -32.59 -23.90 41.08
N ILE A 358 -32.01 -22.88 40.44
CA ILE A 358 -31.87 -22.78 38.99
C ILE A 358 -30.57 -23.46 38.58
N THR A 359 -30.68 -24.54 37.80
CA THR A 359 -29.52 -25.24 37.26
C THR A 359 -28.79 -24.37 36.23
N VAL A 360 -27.57 -23.95 36.56
CA VAL A 360 -26.70 -23.23 35.62
C VAL A 360 -26.14 -24.22 34.59
N SER A 361 -26.19 -23.85 33.32
CA SER A 361 -25.67 -24.68 32.23
C SER A 361 -24.16 -24.97 32.41
N PRO A 362 -23.72 -26.23 32.31
CA PRO A 362 -22.30 -26.57 32.34
C PRO A 362 -21.48 -25.84 31.27
N ALA A 363 -22.04 -25.65 30.07
CA ALA A 363 -21.38 -24.90 29.01
C ALA A 363 -21.21 -23.41 29.39
N SER A 364 -22.21 -22.80 30.04
CA SER A 364 -22.10 -21.42 30.51
C SER A 364 -21.03 -21.25 31.59
N LEU A 365 -20.88 -22.22 32.50
CA LEU A 365 -19.81 -22.23 33.50
C LEU A 365 -18.42 -22.35 32.84
N GLN A 366 -18.27 -23.23 31.86
CA GLN A 366 -17.02 -23.39 31.12
C GLN A 366 -16.65 -22.14 30.31
N VAL A 367 -17.58 -21.57 29.55
CA VAL A 367 -17.37 -20.32 28.80
C VAL A 367 -17.03 -19.16 29.73
N ALA A 368 -17.67 -19.06 30.89
CA ALA A 368 -17.36 -18.02 31.88
C ALA A 368 -16.01 -18.24 32.59
N GLY A 369 -15.45 -19.46 32.55
CA GLY A 369 -14.28 -19.84 33.34
C GLY A 369 -14.59 -20.03 34.82
N CYS A 370 -15.83 -20.39 35.16
CA CYS A 370 -16.31 -20.56 36.52
C CYS A 370 -16.61 -22.03 36.85
N ALA A 371 -16.52 -22.39 38.12
CA ALA A 371 -16.83 -23.73 38.61
C ALA A 371 -17.44 -23.68 40.01
N PHE A 372 -18.21 -24.72 40.34
CA PHE A 372 -18.72 -24.95 41.68
C PHE A 372 -17.72 -25.74 42.52
N SER A 373 -17.55 -25.33 43.77
CA SER A 373 -16.93 -26.11 44.84
C SER A 373 -17.88 -26.15 46.03
N GLY A 374 -18.79 -27.13 46.02
CA GLY A 374 -19.93 -27.15 46.94
C GLY A 374 -20.91 -26.00 46.65
N ALA A 375 -21.10 -25.11 47.63
CA ALA A 375 -21.90 -23.89 47.50
C ALA A 375 -21.08 -22.67 47.04
N ALA A 376 -19.75 -22.79 46.97
CA ALA A 376 -18.90 -21.69 46.52
C ALA A 376 -18.75 -21.69 45.00
N VAL A 377 -18.75 -20.50 44.40
CA VAL A 377 -18.45 -20.29 42.98
C VAL A 377 -17.07 -19.66 42.86
N THR A 378 -16.20 -20.26 42.04
CA THR A 378 -14.87 -19.71 41.74
C THR A 378 -14.71 -19.49 40.25
N CYS A 379 -14.26 -18.29 39.85
CA CYS A 379 -13.96 -17.97 38.46
C CYS A 379 -12.46 -17.72 38.27
N ASN A 380 -11.88 -18.28 37.21
CA ASN A 380 -10.43 -18.29 36.98
C ASN A 380 -9.94 -17.17 36.06
N GLY A 381 -10.83 -16.28 35.61
CA GLY A 381 -10.49 -15.17 34.73
C GLY A 381 -10.25 -15.52 33.27
N LYS A 382 -10.41 -16.79 32.85
CA LYS A 382 -10.17 -17.24 31.46
C LYS A 382 -11.37 -17.04 30.54
N GLY A 383 -12.58 -16.83 31.05
CA GLY A 383 -13.73 -16.47 30.24
C GLY A 383 -13.91 -14.95 30.26
N PHE A 384 -14.44 -14.47 31.38
CA PHE A 384 -14.50 -13.04 31.69
C PHE A 384 -13.27 -12.60 32.48
N PRO A 385 -12.74 -11.40 32.24
CA PRO A 385 -11.63 -10.87 33.02
C PRO A 385 -12.05 -10.68 34.47
N THR A 386 -11.17 -11.00 35.42
CA THR A 386 -11.42 -10.72 36.84
C THR A 386 -11.45 -9.21 37.06
N ASN A 387 -12.48 -8.71 37.74
CA ASN A 387 -12.53 -7.30 38.11
C ASN A 387 -11.79 -7.07 39.43
N ASN A 388 -10.56 -6.59 39.33
CA ASN A 388 -9.74 -6.17 40.47
C ASN A 388 -9.86 -4.67 40.78
N SER A 389 -10.69 -3.94 40.01
CA SER A 389 -10.94 -2.53 40.23
C SER A 389 -12.23 -2.37 41.02
N GLN A 390 -12.27 -1.47 42.01
CA GLN A 390 -13.53 -1.09 42.69
C GLN A 390 -14.39 -0.19 41.77
N SER A 391 -14.57 -0.62 40.52
CA SER A 391 -15.24 0.09 39.43
C SER A 391 -15.93 -0.94 38.54
N ILE A 392 -17.03 -0.56 37.89
CA ILE A 392 -17.61 -1.39 36.83
C ILE A 392 -16.80 -1.37 35.54
N SER A 393 -15.98 -0.34 35.32
CA SER A 393 -15.13 -0.27 34.13
C SER A 393 -13.86 -1.09 34.33
N ILE A 394 -13.82 -2.28 33.72
CA ILE A 394 -12.63 -3.13 33.69
C ILE A 394 -11.79 -2.67 32.51
N THR A 395 -10.59 -2.13 32.78
CA THR A 395 -9.66 -1.79 31.69
C THR A 395 -9.31 -3.07 30.94
N ASN A 396 -9.72 -3.14 29.69
CA ASN A 396 -9.56 -4.30 28.83
C ASN A 396 -9.30 -3.81 27.41
N GLY A 397 -8.46 -4.54 26.69
CA GLY A 397 -7.85 -4.11 25.45
C GLY A 397 -6.44 -4.66 25.37
N PHE A 398 -6.15 -5.32 24.26
CA PHE A 398 -4.88 -5.99 24.05
C PHE A 398 -4.09 -5.26 22.97
N ASN A 399 -2.76 -5.35 23.06
CA ASN A 399 -1.91 -4.73 22.06
C ASN A 399 -1.98 -5.52 20.75
N ASN A 400 -1.89 -4.80 19.64
CA ASN A 400 -1.58 -5.35 18.34
C ASN A 400 -0.05 -5.44 18.22
N ASP A 401 0.49 -6.66 18.17
CA ASP A 401 1.92 -6.93 17.90
C ASP A 401 2.03 -7.45 16.47
N VAL A 402 2.66 -6.66 15.61
CA VAL A 402 2.71 -6.93 14.18
C VAL A 402 4.11 -6.70 13.63
N ARG A 403 4.50 -7.59 12.72
CA ARG A 403 5.78 -7.56 12.01
C ARG A 403 5.54 -7.64 10.52
N VAL A 404 5.99 -6.62 9.80
CA VAL A 404 5.92 -6.50 8.35
C VAL A 404 7.33 -6.51 7.78
N GLN A 405 7.54 -7.29 6.73
CA GLN A 405 8.79 -7.37 6.00
C GLN A 405 8.49 -7.27 4.51
N ASN A 406 9.09 -6.31 3.84
CA ASN A 406 8.88 -6.05 2.43
C ASN A 406 10.21 -6.01 1.70
N PHE A 407 10.23 -6.62 0.52
CA PHE A 407 11.35 -6.62 -0.39
C PHE A 407 10.85 -6.32 -1.79
N VAL A 408 11.58 -5.49 -2.52
CA VAL A 408 11.38 -5.31 -3.96
C VAL A 408 12.73 -5.39 -4.65
N GLY A 409 12.76 -6.08 -5.78
CA GLY A 409 13.90 -6.12 -6.70
C GLY A 409 13.46 -5.79 -8.11
N LYS A 410 14.30 -5.06 -8.84
CA LYS A 410 14.13 -4.73 -10.25
C LYS A 410 15.43 -4.95 -11.01
N VAL A 411 15.32 -5.46 -12.23
CA VAL A 411 16.44 -5.63 -13.16
C VAL A 411 16.03 -5.07 -14.50
N ASP A 412 16.88 -4.22 -15.05
CA ASP A 412 16.70 -3.62 -16.36
C ASP A 412 17.84 -4.05 -17.28
N TYR A 413 17.52 -4.49 -18.48
CA TYR A 413 18.50 -4.94 -19.46
C TYR A 413 18.19 -4.40 -20.85
N ARG A 414 19.15 -3.71 -21.44
CA ARG A 414 19.10 -3.17 -22.79
C ARG A 414 19.92 -4.07 -23.71
N PHE A 415 19.25 -4.76 -24.63
CA PHE A 415 19.96 -5.57 -25.63
C PHE A 415 20.70 -4.68 -26.63
N ASN A 416 20.04 -3.61 -27.08
CA ASN A 416 20.52 -2.58 -28.00
C ASN A 416 19.56 -1.38 -27.98
N ASP A 417 19.71 -0.42 -28.90
CA ASP A 417 18.91 0.81 -28.94
C ASP A 417 17.41 0.63 -29.22
N ARG A 418 17.02 -0.57 -29.64
CA ARG A 418 15.66 -0.92 -30.04
C ARG A 418 15.01 -1.98 -29.16
N HIS A 419 15.76 -2.62 -28.28
CA HIS A 419 15.27 -3.73 -27.45
C HIS A 419 15.70 -3.57 -26.00
N SER A 420 14.72 -3.53 -25.11
CA SER A 420 14.92 -3.51 -23.66
C SER A 420 13.95 -4.48 -22.99
N ILE A 421 14.37 -5.01 -21.84
CA ILE A 421 13.53 -5.80 -20.95
C ILE A 421 13.70 -5.28 -19.53
N SER A 422 12.59 -5.20 -18.80
CA SER A 422 12.58 -4.92 -17.38
C SER A 422 11.84 -6.03 -16.65
N GLY A 423 12.28 -6.35 -15.45
CA GLY A 423 11.64 -7.34 -14.58
C GLY A 423 11.66 -6.88 -13.14
N MET A 424 10.56 -7.07 -12.43
CA MET A 424 10.42 -6.73 -11.02
C MET A 424 9.77 -7.86 -10.21
N TYR A 425 10.14 -7.94 -8.94
CA TYR A 425 9.51 -8.83 -7.98
C TYR A 425 9.38 -8.12 -6.63
N PHE A 426 8.16 -8.06 -6.13
CA PHE A 426 7.82 -7.62 -4.79
C PHE A 426 7.37 -8.82 -3.94
N PHE A 427 7.89 -8.87 -2.73
CA PHE A 427 7.48 -9.79 -1.68
C PHE A 427 7.17 -9.00 -0.42
N GLY A 428 5.92 -9.05 0.03
CA GLY A 428 5.48 -8.50 1.30
C GLY A 428 5.00 -9.62 2.21
N ASN A 429 5.40 -9.57 3.48
CA ASN A 429 5.02 -10.55 4.48
C ASN A 429 4.70 -9.87 5.81
N ASN A 430 3.47 -10.01 6.25
CA ASN A 430 2.98 -9.53 7.52
C ASN A 430 2.49 -10.69 8.37
N ARG A 431 2.76 -10.61 9.68
CA ARG A 431 2.26 -11.54 10.67
C ARG A 431 2.15 -10.85 12.01
N GLY A 432 1.19 -11.28 12.81
CA GLY A 432 0.99 -10.71 14.13
C GLY A 432 -0.23 -11.27 14.85
N THR A 433 -0.43 -10.79 16.06
CA THR A 433 -1.65 -10.96 16.82
C THR A 433 -2.30 -9.59 16.98
N VAL A 434 -3.55 -9.49 16.58
CA VAL A 434 -4.31 -8.26 16.64
C VAL A 434 -5.62 -8.51 17.37
N GLU A 435 -6.08 -7.50 18.08
CA GLU A 435 -7.44 -7.42 18.58
C GLU A 435 -8.24 -6.62 17.54
N ASP A 436 -8.98 -7.31 16.69
CA ASP A 436 -9.73 -6.74 15.57
C ASP A 436 -11.17 -6.34 15.94
N PHE A 437 -11.62 -6.75 17.12
CA PHE A 437 -12.82 -6.29 17.80
C PHE A 437 -12.56 -6.36 19.32
N PRO A 438 -13.38 -5.73 20.19
CA PRO A 438 -13.17 -5.82 21.63
C PRO A 438 -13.22 -7.28 22.11
N GLU A 439 -12.13 -7.78 22.68
CA GLU A 439 -12.01 -9.16 23.16
C GLU A 439 -11.86 -9.20 24.68
N LEU A 440 -12.40 -10.22 25.34
CA LEU A 440 -12.26 -10.39 26.80
C LEU A 440 -10.96 -11.09 27.19
N GLN A 441 -10.29 -11.77 26.26
CA GLN A 441 -9.11 -12.58 26.52
C GLN A 441 -8.07 -12.48 25.42
N SER A 442 -6.80 -12.35 25.80
CA SER A 442 -5.69 -12.14 24.85
C SER A 442 -5.43 -13.33 23.91
N PHE A 443 -5.93 -14.52 24.26
CA PHE A 443 -5.77 -15.73 23.46
C PHE A 443 -6.88 -15.91 22.41
N TRP A 444 -7.92 -15.07 22.42
CA TRP A 444 -8.90 -15.01 21.34
C TRP A 444 -8.44 -14.14 20.17
N ARG A 445 -7.51 -13.20 20.41
CA ARG A 445 -6.86 -12.36 19.40
C ARG A 445 -6.63 -13.05 18.08
N SER A 446 -7.15 -12.42 17.05
CA SER A 446 -6.92 -12.77 15.65
C SER A 446 -5.43 -12.88 15.34
N ARG A 447 -5.04 -14.05 14.84
CA ARG A 447 -3.74 -14.29 14.22
C ARG A 447 -3.84 -13.91 12.76
N ILE A 448 -3.15 -12.84 12.41
CA ILE A 448 -3.08 -12.37 11.03
C ILE A 448 -1.83 -12.90 10.35
N HIS A 449 -1.97 -13.28 9.08
CA HIS A 449 -0.85 -13.47 8.20
C HIS A 449 -1.20 -12.94 6.82
N THR A 450 -0.37 -12.08 6.26
CA THR A 450 -0.54 -11.60 4.89
C THR A 450 0.73 -11.84 4.12
N ARG A 451 0.60 -12.40 2.92
CA ARG A 451 1.69 -12.55 1.96
C ARG A 451 1.23 -12.00 0.62
N ALA A 452 1.88 -10.93 0.19
CA ALA A 452 1.71 -10.36 -1.14
C ALA A 452 2.92 -10.70 -1.99
N GLN A 453 2.68 -11.22 -3.18
CA GLN A 453 3.71 -11.48 -4.18
C GLN A 453 3.26 -10.88 -5.49
N VAL A 454 4.06 -9.97 -6.02
CA VAL A 454 3.82 -9.33 -7.32
C VAL A 454 5.08 -9.52 -8.13
N ALA A 455 4.94 -10.16 -9.29
CA ALA A 455 6.01 -10.33 -10.26
C ALA A 455 5.58 -9.69 -11.57
N GLY A 456 6.51 -9.00 -12.22
CA GLY A 456 6.21 -8.24 -13.41
C GLY A 456 7.38 -8.22 -14.36
N GLY A 457 7.09 -8.07 -15.64
CA GLY A 457 8.12 -7.72 -16.60
C GLY A 457 7.53 -7.13 -17.86
N SER A 458 8.34 -6.33 -18.53
CA SER A 458 8.02 -5.73 -19.82
C SER A 458 9.16 -5.98 -20.80
N TRP A 459 8.80 -6.27 -22.04
CA TRP A 459 9.73 -6.25 -23.16
C TRP A 459 9.27 -5.18 -24.14
N VAL A 460 10.18 -4.27 -24.49
CA VAL A 460 9.93 -3.19 -25.43
C VAL A 460 10.78 -3.41 -26.67
N TRP A 461 10.13 -3.30 -27.82
CA TRP A 461 10.75 -3.26 -29.13
C TRP A 461 10.36 -1.99 -29.89
N VAL A 462 11.35 -1.18 -30.24
CA VAL A 462 11.19 0.06 -31.02
C VAL A 462 11.84 -0.10 -32.39
N PRO A 463 11.15 -0.71 -33.37
CA PRO A 463 11.71 -0.90 -34.72
C PRO A 463 11.94 0.41 -35.48
N SER A 464 11.17 1.46 -35.19
CA SER A 464 11.30 2.78 -35.81
C SER A 464 10.75 3.88 -34.89
N ALA A 465 11.00 5.15 -35.19
CA ALA A 465 10.43 6.28 -34.44
C ALA A 465 8.88 6.37 -34.51
N ARG A 466 8.24 5.61 -35.40
CA ARG A 466 6.78 5.59 -35.58
C ARG A 466 6.10 4.38 -34.93
N TRP A 467 6.87 3.40 -34.48
CA TRP A 467 6.35 2.13 -33.99
C TRP A 467 7.06 1.72 -32.72
N VAL A 468 6.28 1.54 -31.65
CA VAL A 468 6.68 0.87 -30.42
C VAL A 468 5.78 -0.33 -30.22
N ASN A 469 6.38 -1.48 -29.92
CA ASN A 469 5.67 -2.63 -29.43
C ASN A 469 6.14 -2.91 -28.00
N GLU A 470 5.19 -3.07 -27.10
CA GLU A 470 5.45 -3.46 -25.72
C GLU A 470 4.63 -4.70 -25.39
N ALA A 471 5.29 -5.68 -24.78
CA ALA A 471 4.64 -6.85 -24.20
C ALA A 471 4.87 -6.82 -22.68
N ARG A 472 3.79 -6.83 -21.90
CA ARG A 472 3.85 -6.92 -20.44
C ARG A 472 3.28 -8.23 -19.94
N PHE A 473 3.91 -8.77 -18.90
CA PHE A 473 3.42 -9.90 -18.15
C PHE A 473 3.41 -9.53 -16.66
N GLY A 474 2.31 -9.84 -15.98
CA GLY A 474 2.15 -9.61 -14.56
C GLY A 474 1.55 -10.82 -13.86
N TYR A 475 2.00 -11.07 -12.64
CA TYR A 475 1.48 -12.09 -11.74
C TYR A 475 1.32 -11.48 -10.36
N ASN A 476 0.13 -11.61 -9.80
CA ASN A 476 -0.14 -11.21 -8.42
C ASN A 476 -0.71 -12.38 -7.62
N ARG A 477 -0.27 -12.52 -6.38
CA ARG A 477 -0.83 -13.44 -5.41
C ARG A 477 -0.91 -12.79 -4.04
N LEU A 478 -2.12 -12.74 -3.50
CA LEU A 478 -2.40 -12.35 -2.13
C LEU A 478 -2.85 -13.59 -1.35
N TYR A 479 -2.22 -13.83 -0.21
CA TYR A 479 -2.65 -14.82 0.77
C TYR A 479 -2.82 -14.10 2.11
N GLN A 480 -4.07 -13.98 2.58
CA GLN A 480 -4.40 -13.17 3.75
C GLN A 480 -5.38 -13.91 4.67
N PRO A 481 -5.00 -15.04 5.29
CA PRO A 481 -5.82 -15.64 6.32
C PRO A 481 -5.86 -14.78 7.58
N THR A 482 -7.02 -14.80 8.20
CA THR A 482 -7.27 -14.28 9.55
C THR A 482 -7.94 -15.38 10.30
N LEU A 483 -7.28 -15.82 11.37
CA LEU A 483 -7.70 -17.01 12.10
C LEU A 483 -7.77 -16.66 13.57
N PRO A 484 -8.76 -17.19 14.30
CA PRO A 484 -8.87 -16.92 15.73
C PRO A 484 -7.68 -17.49 16.49
N GLY A 485 -7.32 -16.84 17.59
CA GLY A 485 -6.15 -17.23 18.39
C GLY A 485 -6.26 -18.64 18.98
N ASP A 486 -7.50 -19.12 19.14
CA ASP A 486 -7.90 -20.41 19.69
C ASP A 486 -8.37 -21.40 18.61
N LEU A 487 -8.05 -21.20 17.33
CA LEU A 487 -8.45 -22.08 16.22
C LEU A 487 -8.25 -23.59 16.48
N ASN A 488 -7.19 -23.97 17.20
CA ASN A 488 -6.88 -25.37 17.50
C ASN A 488 -7.64 -25.93 18.72
N THR A 489 -8.55 -25.15 19.30
CA THR A 489 -9.40 -25.53 20.43
C THR A 489 -10.77 -25.89 19.88
N PRO A 490 -11.22 -27.15 19.96
CA PRO A 490 -12.56 -27.50 19.48
C PRO A 490 -13.63 -26.83 20.35
N ALA A 491 -14.78 -26.48 19.76
CA ALA A 491 -15.90 -25.88 20.49
C ALA A 491 -16.35 -26.71 21.71
N SER A 492 -16.17 -28.04 21.64
CA SER A 492 -16.48 -28.96 22.74
C SER A 492 -15.59 -28.77 23.97
N ALA A 493 -14.39 -28.18 23.82
CA ALA A 493 -13.55 -27.80 24.95
C ALA A 493 -14.14 -26.61 25.74
N TYR A 494 -15.07 -25.87 25.15
CA TYR A 494 -15.90 -24.84 25.80
C TYR A 494 -17.28 -25.39 26.22
N GLY A 495 -17.52 -26.70 26.07
CA GLY A 495 -18.79 -27.34 26.41
C GLY A 495 -19.88 -27.15 25.35
N LEU A 496 -19.51 -26.70 24.15
CA LEU A 496 -20.43 -26.45 23.05
C LEU A 496 -20.29 -27.53 21.98
N ASP A 497 -21.41 -28.11 21.57
CA ASP A 497 -21.48 -28.94 20.37
C ASP A 497 -22.14 -28.13 19.25
N THR A 498 -21.32 -27.69 18.29
CA THR A 498 -21.79 -26.92 17.14
C THR A 498 -22.17 -27.82 15.96
N GLY A 499 -21.84 -29.12 16.00
CA GLY A 499 -21.95 -30.03 14.86
C GLY A 499 -21.04 -29.68 13.67
N VAL A 500 -20.19 -28.64 13.77
CA VAL A 500 -19.30 -28.20 12.69
C VAL A 500 -17.92 -28.81 12.87
N SER A 501 -17.40 -29.43 11.80
CA SER A 501 -16.05 -29.99 11.77
C SER A 501 -15.27 -29.51 10.54
N GLY A 502 -14.01 -29.17 10.75
CA GLY A 502 -13.14 -28.65 9.69
C GLY A 502 -11.87 -28.02 10.26
N PRO A 503 -10.80 -27.89 9.44
CA PRO A 503 -9.54 -27.31 9.87
C PRO A 503 -9.61 -25.80 10.17
N PHE A 504 -10.71 -25.13 9.80
CA PHE A 504 -10.94 -23.69 9.97
C PHE A 504 -12.17 -23.37 10.84
N THR A 505 -12.65 -24.34 11.62
CA THR A 505 -13.91 -24.22 12.39
C THR A 505 -13.74 -24.44 13.89
N GLY A 506 -12.50 -24.44 14.38
CA GLY A 506 -12.23 -24.43 15.82
C GLY A 506 -12.21 -23.01 16.38
N GLY A 507 -12.14 -22.92 17.70
CA GLY A 507 -12.33 -21.70 18.49
C GLY A 507 -13.71 -21.63 19.14
N LEU A 508 -13.87 -20.69 20.07
CA LEU A 508 -15.17 -20.38 20.65
C LEU A 508 -16.05 -19.68 19.59
N PRO A 509 -17.22 -20.24 19.23
CA PRO A 509 -18.08 -19.62 18.23
C PRO A 509 -18.58 -18.27 18.72
N ARG A 510 -18.85 -17.36 17.79
CA ARG A 510 -19.48 -16.07 18.10
C ARG A 510 -20.86 -16.28 18.74
N ILE A 511 -21.06 -15.76 19.94
CA ILE A 511 -22.32 -15.86 20.70
C ILE A 511 -23.09 -14.52 20.61
N GLY A 512 -24.40 -14.59 20.37
CA GLY A 512 -25.29 -13.42 20.34
C GLY A 512 -26.68 -13.73 20.88
N PHE A 513 -27.36 -12.71 21.43
CA PHE A 513 -28.71 -12.81 21.99
C PHE A 513 -29.64 -11.85 21.24
N GLY A 514 -30.72 -12.37 20.64
CA GLY A 514 -31.80 -11.54 20.07
C GLY A 514 -31.36 -10.57 18.96
N GLY A 515 -30.41 -10.97 18.09
CA GLY A 515 -29.89 -10.12 17.01
C GLY A 515 -28.77 -9.16 17.43
N TYR A 516 -28.46 -9.08 18.72
CA TYR A 516 -27.31 -8.34 19.26
C TYR A 516 -26.16 -9.31 19.53
N PHE A 517 -24.96 -8.91 19.12
CA PHE A 517 -23.75 -9.67 19.39
C PHE A 517 -23.26 -9.41 20.81
N PHE A 518 -22.81 -10.46 21.51
CA PHE A 518 -22.12 -10.28 22.77
C PHE A 518 -20.64 -9.98 22.46
N PRO A 519 -20.17 -8.73 22.60
CA PRO A 519 -18.79 -8.40 22.25
C PRO A 519 -17.82 -9.13 23.18
N GLY A 520 -16.77 -9.70 22.58
CA GLY A 520 -15.57 -10.15 23.28
C GLY A 520 -15.51 -11.58 23.79
N LEU A 521 -16.48 -12.44 23.46
CA LEU A 521 -16.33 -13.88 23.63
C LEU A 521 -16.01 -14.56 22.29
N GLY A 522 -14.84 -15.18 22.21
CA GLY A 522 -14.37 -15.92 21.04
C GLY A 522 -13.86 -15.00 19.92
N GLY A 523 -13.31 -15.59 18.86
CA GLY A 523 -12.75 -14.91 17.69
C GLY A 523 -13.14 -15.59 16.39
#